data_AF-A0A938E7M1-F1
#
_entry.id   AF-A0A938E7M1-F1
#
_cell.length_a   1.000
_cell.length_b   1.000
_cell.length_c   1.000
_cell.angle_alpha   90.00
_cell.angle_beta   90.00
_cell.angle_gamma   90.00
#
_symmetry.space_group_name_H-M   'P 1'
#
loop_
_entity.id
_entity.type
_entity.pdbx_description
1 polymer ?
#
loop_
_entity_poly.entity_id
_entity_poly.type
_entity_poly.pdbx_seq_one_letter_code
_entity_poly.pdbx_strand_id
1 'polypeptide(L)'
;MAVVALVVFVVALAAIAVDFAHRTKVALIGAGLMVLIGVLDQEQAIEAIGWATLGLLAGMMIIVGLTEPTGVFTYLALQAARLSRGRPIRLLFLLAIVTGVFSAFLDN
;
A
#
# COMPACT_ATOMS: atom_id res chain seq x y z
N MET A 1 25.60 9.55 14.77
CA MET A 1 24.47 9.63 13.82
C MET A 1 23.63 8.35 13.77
N ALA A 2 24.23 7.15 13.73
CA ALA A 2 23.48 5.89 13.68
C ALA A 2 22.46 5.69 14.83
N VAL A 3 22.81 6.04 16.07
CA VAL A 3 21.87 5.95 17.21
C VAL A 3 20.68 6.90 17.04
N VAL A 4 20.92 8.11 16.55
CA VAL A 4 19.85 9.09 16.28
C VAL A 4 18.93 8.59 15.18
N ALA A 5 19.50 8.07 14.09
CA ALA A 5 18.75 7.44 13.00
C ALA A 5 17.84 6.32 13.51
N LEU A 6 18.40 5.43 14.34
CA LEU A 6 17.67 4.31 14.93
C LEU A 6 16.53 4.80 15.83
N VAL A 7 16.77 5.80 16.67
CA VAL A 7 15.73 6.37 17.54
C VAL A 7 14.60 6.97 16.71
N VAL A 8 14.92 7.80 15.70
CA VAL A 8 13.90 8.40 14.82
C VAL A 8 13.10 7.30 14.11
N PHE A 9 13.76 6.26 13.61
CA PHE A 9 13.12 5.14 12.94
C PHE A 9 12.17 4.37 13.87
N VAL A 10 12.64 3.98 15.06
CA VAL A 10 11.83 3.22 16.03
C VAL A 10 10.63 4.05 16.51
N VAL A 11 10.83 5.35 16.79
CA VAL A 11 9.75 6.24 17.22
C VAL A 11 8.72 6.43 16.09
N ALA A 12 9.15 6.64 14.86
CA ALA A 12 8.26 6.78 13.72
C ALA A 12 7.46 5.49 13.47
N LEU A 13 8.11 4.33 13.51
CA LEU A 13 7.44 3.04 13.38
C LEU A 13 6.46 2.78 14.51
N ALA A 14 6.83 3.05 15.77
CA ALA A 14 5.94 2.89 16.91
C ALA A 14 4.71 3.79 16.78
N ALA A 15 4.89 5.05 16.38
CA ALA A 15 3.80 5.99 16.17
C ALA A 15 2.85 5.56 15.02
N ILE A 16 3.39 4.97 13.95
CA ILE A 16 2.59 4.40 12.85
C ILE A 16 1.85 3.14 13.33
N ALA A 17 2.52 2.25 14.06
CA ALA A 17 1.96 0.97 14.50
C ALA A 17 0.82 1.13 15.51
N VAL A 18 0.84 2.18 16.34
CA VAL A 18 -0.25 2.49 17.29
C VAL A 18 -1.27 3.49 16.73
N ASP A 19 -1.20 3.81 15.43
CA ASP A 19 -2.05 4.80 14.76
C ASP A 19 -2.14 6.15 15.50
N PHE A 20 -1.04 6.57 16.15
CA PHE A 20 -1.02 7.80 16.95
C PHE A 20 -1.31 9.04 16.09
N ALA A 21 -0.85 9.02 14.84
CA ALA A 21 -1.09 10.05 13.85
C ALA A 21 -1.10 9.44 12.44
N HIS A 22 -1.62 10.19 11.47
CA HIS A 22 -1.66 9.75 10.08
C HIS A 22 -0.26 9.37 9.58
N ARG A 23 -0.09 8.13 9.12
CA ARG A 23 1.20 7.55 8.68
C ARG A 23 2.03 8.48 7.79
N THR A 24 1.39 9.15 6.84
CA THR A 24 2.05 10.13 5.95
C THR A 24 2.69 11.29 6.72
N LYS A 25 2.00 11.85 7.73
CA LYS A 25 2.54 12.94 8.54
C LYS A 25 3.75 12.47 9.35
N VAL A 26 3.63 11.30 9.99
CA VAL A 26 4.72 10.71 10.77
C VAL A 26 5.94 10.45 9.89
N ALA A 27 5.75 9.86 8.71
CA ALA A 27 6.82 9.57 7.75
C ALA A 27 7.51 10.85 7.25
N LEU A 28 6.75 11.89 6.88
CA LEU A 28 7.31 13.16 6.39
C LEU A 28 8.07 13.91 7.47
N ILE A 29 7.56 13.94 8.71
CA ILE A 29 8.26 14.55 9.84
C ILE A 29 9.55 13.77 10.16
N GLY A 30 9.49 12.44 10.19
CA GLY A 30 10.67 11.60 10.41
C GLY A 30 11.74 11.81 9.35
N ALA A 31 11.38 11.81 8.07
CA ALA A 31 12.30 12.09 6.97
C ALA A 31 12.89 13.51 7.04
N GLY A 32 12.05 14.52 7.34
CA GLY A 32 12.50 15.90 7.52
C GLY A 32 13.49 16.05 8.68
N LEU A 33 13.25 15.39 9.82
CA LEU A 33 14.18 15.37 10.95
C LEU A 33 15.53 14.74 10.59
N MET A 34 15.52 13.65 9.80
CA MET A 34 16.75 13.00 9.34
C MET A 34 17.65 13.93 8.53
N VAL A 35 17.04 14.78 7.68
CA VAL A 35 17.78 15.79 6.89
C VAL A 35 18.21 16.97 7.77
N LEU A 36 17.31 17.50 8.61
CA LEU A 36 17.61 18.66 9.47
C LEU A 36 18.72 18.40 10.48
N ILE A 37 18.80 17.18 11.03
CA ILE A 37 19.85 16.78 11.97
C ILE A 37 21.16 16.45 11.23
N GLY A 38 21.16 16.38 9.89
CA GLY A 38 22.32 16.03 9.08
C GLY A 38 22.67 14.55 9.14
N VAL A 39 21.69 13.68 9.41
CA VAL A 39 21.86 12.21 9.34
C VAL A 39 21.89 11.75 7.89
N LEU A 40 21.08 12.37 7.04
CA LEU A 40 21.10 12.25 5.59
C LEU A 40 21.29 13.64 5.00
N ASP A 41 22.06 13.74 3.92
CA ASP A 41 22.02 14.94 3.09
C ASP A 41 20.76 14.96 2.21
N GLN A 42 20.51 16.09 1.55
CA GLN A 42 19.33 16.27 0.71
C GLN A 42 19.37 15.36 -0.53
N GLU A 43 20.54 15.07 -1.08
CA GLU A 43 20.70 14.25 -2.28
C GLU A 43 20.39 12.78 -1.95
N GLN A 44 20.97 12.25 -0.88
CA GLN A 44 20.68 10.93 -0.32
C GLN A 44 19.20 10.75 0.05
N ALA A 45 18.57 11.80 0.59
CA ALA A 45 17.14 11.75 0.90
C ALA A 45 16.27 11.64 -0.36
N ILE A 46 16.66 12.28 -1.46
CA ILE A 46 15.98 12.18 -2.76
C ILE A 46 16.27 10.84 -3.43
N GLU A 47 17.50 10.34 -3.36
CA GLU A 47 17.89 9.02 -3.88
C GLU A 47 17.17 7.88 -3.14
N ALA A 48 16.87 8.07 -1.86
CA ALA A 48 16.08 7.11 -1.08
C ALA A 48 14.61 6.99 -1.56
N ILE A 49 14.13 7.90 -2.41
CA ILE A 49 12.79 7.82 -2.99
C ILE A 49 12.76 6.73 -4.06
N GLY A 50 12.00 5.67 -3.78
CA GLY A 50 11.74 4.59 -4.74
C GLY A 50 10.80 5.02 -5.86
N TRP A 51 11.28 5.79 -6.83
CA TRP A 51 10.49 6.28 -7.97
C TRP A 51 9.80 5.18 -8.76
N ALA A 52 10.49 4.05 -8.97
CA ALA A 52 9.92 2.88 -9.63
C ALA A 52 8.71 2.33 -8.85
N THR A 53 8.81 2.24 -7.52
CA THR A 53 7.72 1.78 -6.66
C THR A 53 6.56 2.77 -6.67
N LEU A 54 6.82 4.08 -6.53
CA LEU A 54 5.77 5.10 -6.59
C LEU A 54 5.05 5.10 -7.94
N GLY A 55 5.80 4.99 -9.05
CA GLY A 55 5.25 4.89 -10.39
C GLY A 55 4.42 3.62 -10.59
N LEU A 56 4.86 2.49 -10.06
CA LEU A 56 4.13 1.22 -10.09
C LEU A 56 2.81 1.34 -9.31
N LEU A 57 2.84 1.80 -8.06
CA LEU A 57 1.63 1.98 -7.23
C LEU A 57 0.64 2.94 -7.91
N ALA A 58 1.12 4.10 -8.39
CA ALA A 58 0.30 5.06 -9.10
C ALA A 58 -0.33 4.46 -10.37
N GLY A 59 0.46 3.70 -11.15
CA GLY A 59 -0.02 3.01 -12.34
C GLY A 59 -1.12 1.98 -12.03
N MET A 60 -0.92 1.17 -10.98
CA MET A 60 -1.93 0.21 -10.53
C MET A 60 -3.21 0.90 -10.09
N MET A 61 -3.11 1.99 -9.31
CA MET A 61 -4.28 2.78 -8.89
C MET A 61 -5.04 3.39 -10.08
N ILE A 62 -4.32 3.90 -11.09
CA ILE A 62 -4.94 4.43 -12.32
C ILE A 62 -5.70 3.33 -13.06
N ILE A 63 -5.09 2.16 -13.25
CA ILE A 63 -5.72 1.02 -13.94
C ILE A 63 -7.00 0.59 -13.21
N VAL A 64 -6.93 0.47 -11.88
CA VAL A 64 -8.10 0.13 -11.05
C VAL A 64 -9.18 1.19 -11.19
N GLY A 65 -8.84 2.47 -11.02
CA GLY A 65 -9.79 3.58 -11.08
C GLY A 65 -10.46 3.75 -12.46
N LEU A 66 -9.77 3.41 -13.55
CA LEU A 66 -10.34 3.39 -14.89
C LEU A 66 -11.25 2.19 -15.13
N THR A 67 -10.95 1.06 -14.51
CA THR A 67 -11.67 -0.21 -14.73
C THR A 67 -12.88 -0.34 -13.82
N GLU A 68 -12.85 0.20 -12.61
CA GLU A 68 -13.93 0.10 -11.62
C GLU A 68 -15.31 0.52 -12.19
N PRO A 69 -15.46 1.68 -12.86
CA PRO A 69 -16.76 2.14 -13.37
C PRO A 69 -17.34 1.24 -14.48
N THR A 70 -16.50 0.43 -15.13
CA THR A 70 -16.95 -0.53 -16.16
C THR A 70 -17.76 -1.69 -15.56
N GLY A 71 -17.72 -1.87 -14.24
CA GLY A 71 -18.42 -2.95 -13.54
C GLY A 71 -17.73 -4.31 -13.64
N VAL A 72 -16.48 -4.38 -14.12
CA VAL A 72 -15.72 -5.64 -14.23
C VAL A 72 -15.64 -6.38 -12.90
N PHE A 73 -15.32 -5.70 -11.79
CA PHE A 73 -15.26 -6.33 -10.47
C PHE A 73 -16.63 -6.86 -10.01
N THR A 74 -17.70 -6.09 -10.25
CA THR A 74 -19.08 -6.51 -9.97
C THR A 74 -19.48 -7.73 -10.80
N TYR A 75 -19.13 -7.74 -12.08
CA TYR A 75 -19.37 -8.87 -12.97
C TYR A 75 -18.69 -10.14 -12.46
N LEU A 76 -17.42 -10.05 -12.06
CA LEU A 76 -16.66 -11.18 -11.51
C LEU A 76 -17.27 -11.69 -10.20
N ALA A 77 -17.67 -10.80 -9.30
CA ALA A 77 -18.33 -11.17 -8.05
C ALA A 77 -19.66 -11.92 -8.31
N LEU A 78 -20.46 -11.45 -9.28
CA LEU A 78 -21.71 -12.12 -9.69
C LEU A 78 -21.46 -13.48 -10.36
N GLN A 79 -20.37 -13.63 -11.11
CA GLN A 79 -19.99 -14.93 -11.68
C GLN A 79 -19.57 -15.91 -10.59
N ALA A 80 -18.74 -15.48 -9.63
CA ALA A 80 -18.38 -16.30 -8.47
C ALA A 80 -19.61 -16.71 -7.65
N ALA A 81 -20.55 -15.78 -7.44
CA ALA A 81 -21.83 -16.05 -6.77
C ALA A 81 -22.65 -17.13 -7.50
N ARG A 82 -22.82 -17.00 -8.82
CA ARG A 82 -23.54 -17.99 -9.64
C ARG A 82 -22.86 -19.36 -9.62
N LEU A 83 -21.52 -19.40 -9.76
CA LEU A 83 -20.75 -20.64 -9.78
C LEU A 83 -20.72 -21.35 -8.41
N SER A 84 -20.88 -20.60 -7.32
CA SER A 84 -20.97 -21.16 -5.96
C SER A 84 -22.20 -22.04 -5.74
N ARG A 85 -23.27 -21.85 -6.55
CA ARG A 85 -24.58 -22.53 -6.41
C ARG A 85 -25.17 -22.40 -5.00
N GLY A 86 -25.01 -21.24 -4.37
CA GLY A 86 -25.54 -20.96 -3.03
C GLY A 86 -24.78 -21.62 -1.87
N ARG A 87 -23.64 -22.28 -2.13
CA ARG A 87 -22.81 -22.90 -1.08
C ARG A 87 -21.81 -21.89 -0.51
N PRO A 88 -21.91 -21.50 0.77
CA PRO A 88 -21.08 -20.43 1.34
C PRO A 88 -19.57 -20.70 1.27
N ILE A 89 -19.15 -21.93 1.59
CA ILE A 89 -17.73 -22.32 1.56
C ILE A 89 -17.18 -22.23 0.12
N ARG A 90 -17.96 -22.70 -0.86
CA ARG A 90 -17.55 -22.62 -2.28
C ARG A 90 -17.46 -21.18 -2.74
N LEU A 91 -18.40 -20.32 -2.34
CA LEU A 91 -18.37 -18.90 -2.64
C LEU A 91 -17.11 -18.24 -2.07
N LEU A 92 -16.77 -18.53 -0.80
CA LEU A 92 -15.58 -18.02 -0.15
C LEU A 92 -14.32 -18.37 -0.95
N PHE A 93 -14.14 -19.64 -1.34
CA PHE A 93 -12.98 -20.04 -2.15
C PHE A 93 -12.96 -19.38 -3.53
N LEU A 94 -14.11 -19.27 -4.20
CA LEU A 94 -14.18 -18.63 -5.52
C LEU A 94 -13.82 -17.15 -5.44
N LEU A 95 -14.37 -16.43 -4.46
CA LEU A 95 -14.03 -15.03 -4.23
C LEU A 95 -12.56 -14.88 -3.82
N ALA A 96 -12.04 -15.72 -2.93
CA ALA A 96 -10.64 -15.68 -2.53
C ALA A 96 -9.68 -15.92 -3.71
N ILE A 97 -10.02 -16.84 -4.63
CA ILE A 97 -9.22 -17.06 -5.85
C ILE A 97 -9.28 -15.83 -6.76
N VAL A 98 -10.47 -15.28 -7.00
CA VAL A 98 -10.62 -14.07 -7.84
C VAL A 98 -9.84 -12.92 -7.22
N THR A 99 -10.08 -12.60 -5.94
CA THR A 99 -9.37 -11.53 -5.23
C THR A 99 -7.86 -11.76 -5.19
N GLY A 100 -7.41 -12.98 -4.89
CA GLY A 100 -5.99 -13.31 -4.82
C GLY A 100 -5.27 -13.20 -6.18
N VAL A 101 -5.91 -13.63 -7.26
CA VAL A 101 -5.36 -13.46 -8.62
C VAL A 101 -5.26 -11.98 -8.96
N PHE A 102 -6.32 -11.18 -8.72
CA PHE A 102 -6.29 -9.76 -9.04
C PHE A 102 -5.33 -8.98 -8.14
N SER A 103 -5.24 -9.30 -6.85
CA SER A 103 -4.32 -8.66 -5.89
C SER A 103 -2.84 -8.94 -6.17
N ALA A 104 -2.51 -9.98 -6.94
CA ALA A 104 -1.14 -10.23 -7.38
C ALA A 104 -0.67 -9.24 -8.46
N PHE A 105 -1.61 -8.60 -9.17
CA PHE A 105 -1.32 -7.67 -10.27
C PHE A 105 -1.78 -6.23 -10.01
N LEU A 106 -2.78 -6.06 -9.16
CA LEU A 106 -3.37 -4.77 -8.79
C LEU A 106 -3.13 -4.52 -7.31
N ASP A 107 -3.03 -3.25 -6.97
CA ASP A 107 -2.75 -2.82 -5.60
C ASP A 107 -3.89 -3.20 -4.64
N ASN A 108 -3.53 -3.45 -3.38
CA ASN A 108 -4.44 -3.79 -2.28
C ASN A 108 -4.38 -2.75 -1.15
#